data_AF-A0A445CJX6-F1
#
_entry.id   AF-A0A445CJX6-F1
#
_cell.length_a   1.000
_cell.length_b   1.000
_cell.length_c   1.000
_cell.angle_alpha   90.00
_cell.angle_beta   90.00
_cell.angle_gamma   90.00
#
_symmetry.space_group_name_H-M   'P 1'
#
loop_
_entity.id
_entity.type
_entity.pdbx_description
1 polymer ?
#
loop_
_entity_poly.entity_id
_entity_poly.type
_entity_poly.pdbx_seq_one_letter_code
_entity_poly.pdbx_strand_id
1 'polypeptide(L)'
;MGSVSLKIGDGTARFKKATLCSSAVNIVMIFSVITTNLFALYAFTSSPKHTQILHNNKNISIISEQVSIILREINLSQKKLAQMEKELLGYESIDLSRPNIANELKMFLQHHQLPLGKDSRTGITEMVPSVGHLCEKNSDLLSQYMSYKINAPCNDDWSVAQKLIVKGCEPLPRRRCFSKTVSKVGLNPFPNSLWNPFVRFVKVKSKNDFLVDDVLDLGSSNGGVRIGFDIGGGSGTFAARMAERNVTVITSTLNVDAPFSEFIAARGLFPLYLSLDHRFPFYDNVFDLIHASSAIDVVGVGGKIEKLEFLMFDIDRVLRAGGLLWIDNFYCANEEKKQALTRLIEKFGYKKLKWVVGEKVDSSGSGKSEVVLSAVLQKPVRA
;
A
#
# COMPACT_ATOMS: atom_id res chain seq x y z
N MET A 1 15.77 10.73 23.95
CA MET A 1 16.30 11.77 23.04
C MET A 1 16.54 13.02 23.86
N GLY A 2 17.81 13.37 24.11
CA GLY A 2 18.17 14.56 24.91
C GLY A 2 18.22 15.80 24.04
N SER A 3 17.46 16.84 24.41
CA SER A 3 17.48 18.16 23.78
C SER A 3 18.64 19.00 24.32
N VAL A 4 19.46 19.59 23.45
CA VAL A 4 20.44 20.60 23.84
C VAL A 4 19.88 21.97 23.47
N SER A 5 19.66 22.80 24.49
CA SER A 5 19.30 24.22 24.38
C SER A 5 20.57 25.04 24.21
N LEU A 6 20.63 25.88 23.16
CA LEU A 6 21.70 26.85 22.97
C LEU A 6 21.30 28.17 23.62
N LYS A 7 21.95 28.51 24.73
CA LYS A 7 21.95 29.87 25.30
C LYS A 7 22.85 30.77 24.44
N ILE A 8 22.25 31.80 23.84
CA ILE A 8 22.98 32.91 23.22
C ILE A 8 23.42 33.84 24.35
N GLY A 9 24.74 33.93 24.56
CA GLY A 9 25.34 34.88 25.48
C GLY A 9 25.71 36.17 24.75
N ASP A 10 25.18 37.30 25.25
CA ASP A 10 25.60 38.65 24.88
C ASP A 10 27.07 38.86 25.26
N GLY A 11 27.92 39.04 24.24
CA GLY A 11 29.34 39.29 24.42
C GLY A 11 29.89 40.11 23.27
N THR A 12 29.91 41.42 23.45
CA THR A 12 30.55 42.40 22.56
C THR A 12 32.00 42.02 22.24
N ALA A 13 32.27 41.59 21.01
CA ALA A 13 33.61 41.28 20.53
C ALA A 13 34.37 42.58 20.19
N ARG A 14 35.31 42.98 21.06
CA ARG A 14 36.35 43.98 20.73
C ARG A 14 37.39 43.34 19.82
N PHE A 15 37.49 43.83 18.59
CA PHE A 15 38.56 43.45 17.66
C PHE A 15 39.90 44.08 18.07
N LYS A 16 40.90 43.24 18.42
CA LYS A 16 42.31 43.66 18.54
C LYS A 16 42.92 43.79 17.14
N LYS A 17 43.77 44.80 16.94
CA LYS A 17 44.54 45.03 15.70
C LYS A 17 45.37 43.81 15.32
N ALA A 18 45.21 43.37 14.07
CA ALA A 18 45.95 42.25 13.50
C ALA A 18 47.46 42.57 13.40
N THR A 19 48.29 41.66 13.89
CA THR A 19 49.74 41.67 13.74
C THR A 19 50.13 41.29 12.31
N LEU A 20 51.30 41.75 11.86
CA LEU A 20 51.92 41.56 10.53
C LEU A 20 51.96 40.10 10.03
N CYS A 21 51.73 39.10 10.88
CA CYS A 21 51.66 37.69 10.49
C CYS A 21 50.31 37.28 9.87
N SER A 22 49.23 38.04 10.12
CA SER A 22 47.89 37.75 9.58
C SER A 22 47.76 38.13 8.09
N SER A 23 48.50 39.15 7.63
CA SER A 23 48.48 39.56 6.22
C SER A 23 49.13 38.51 5.31
N ALA A 24 50.22 37.88 5.75
CA ALA A 24 50.88 36.83 4.98
C ALA A 24 49.97 35.61 4.76
N VAL A 25 49.27 35.16 5.80
CA VAL A 25 48.31 34.04 5.70
C VAL A 25 47.14 34.39 4.78
N ASN A 26 46.62 35.61 4.85
CA ASN A 26 45.57 36.08 3.96
C ASN A 26 46.05 36.16 2.50
N ILE A 27 47.29 36.57 2.25
CA ILE A 27 47.88 36.60 0.90
C ILE A 27 48.06 35.17 0.36
N VAL A 28 48.50 34.22 1.18
CA VAL A 28 48.62 32.80 0.78
C VAL A 28 47.25 32.20 0.45
N MET A 29 46.22 32.50 1.24
CA MET A 29 44.84 32.07 0.98
C MET A 29 44.31 32.66 -0.34
N ILE A 30 44.52 33.96 -0.58
CA ILE A 30 44.13 34.60 -1.83
C ILE A 30 44.88 33.99 -3.02
N PHE A 31 46.18 33.73 -2.89
CA PHE A 31 46.97 33.11 -3.94
C PHE A 31 46.49 31.68 -4.24
N SER A 32 46.14 30.90 -3.21
CA SER A 32 45.54 29.56 -3.36
C SER A 32 44.21 29.59 -4.09
N VAL A 33 43.33 30.55 -3.76
CA VAL A 33 42.02 30.71 -4.42
C VAL A 33 42.19 31.18 -5.87
N ILE A 34 43.13 32.07 -6.15
CA ILE A 34 43.40 32.56 -7.51
C ILE A 34 43.99 31.44 -8.37
N THR A 35 44.97 30.69 -7.86
CA THR A 35 45.61 29.60 -8.59
C THR A 35 44.66 28.44 -8.87
N THR A 36 43.80 28.06 -7.92
CA THR A 36 42.78 27.02 -8.15
C THR A 36 41.73 27.45 -9.18
N ASN A 37 41.29 28.72 -9.15
CA ASN A 37 40.36 29.24 -10.16
C ASN A 37 41.01 29.39 -11.54
N LEU A 38 42.28 29.80 -11.62
CA LEU A 38 43.04 29.85 -12.88
C LEU A 38 43.25 28.44 -13.46
N PHE A 39 43.53 27.45 -12.62
CA PHE A 39 43.66 26.06 -13.05
C PHE A 39 42.33 25.49 -13.55
N ALA A 40 41.23 25.77 -12.84
CA ALA A 40 39.89 25.40 -13.29
C ALA A 40 39.55 26.07 -14.63
N LEU A 41 39.83 27.37 -14.78
CA LEU A 41 39.63 28.10 -16.03
C LEU A 41 40.50 27.50 -17.15
N TYR A 42 41.76 27.19 -16.90
CA TYR A 42 42.61 26.49 -17.87
C TYR A 42 42.02 25.13 -18.26
N ALA A 43 41.58 24.31 -17.31
CA ALA A 43 40.99 23.00 -17.59
C ALA A 43 39.66 23.09 -18.37
N PHE A 44 38.84 24.12 -18.13
CA PHE A 44 37.57 24.32 -18.82
C PHE A 44 37.71 25.05 -20.17
N THR A 45 38.74 25.86 -20.37
CA THR A 45 38.99 26.62 -21.61
C THR A 45 40.05 25.98 -22.50
N SER A 46 40.82 25.01 -21.99
CA SER A 46 41.71 24.19 -22.82
C SER A 46 40.85 23.29 -23.71
N SER A 47 40.39 23.86 -24.82
CA SER A 47 39.94 23.08 -25.96
C SER A 47 41.10 22.17 -26.35
N PRO A 48 40.92 20.85 -26.41
CA PRO A 48 41.98 19.98 -26.89
C PRO A 48 42.26 20.43 -28.33
N LYS A 49 43.43 21.02 -28.57
CA LYS A 49 43.94 21.08 -29.93
C LYS A 49 44.07 19.63 -30.35
N HIS A 50 43.25 19.23 -31.30
CA HIS A 50 43.38 17.96 -31.98
C HIS A 50 44.70 18.02 -32.74
N THR A 51 45.80 17.76 -32.05
CA THR A 51 47.04 17.38 -32.69
C THR A 51 46.68 16.11 -33.44
N GLN A 52 46.62 16.18 -34.76
CA GLN A 52 46.72 14.99 -35.59
C GLN A 52 48.12 14.42 -35.37
N ILE A 53 48.28 13.73 -34.25
CA ILE A 53 49.27 12.67 -34.17
C ILE A 53 48.75 11.66 -35.18
N LEU A 54 49.56 11.40 -36.21
CA LEU A 54 49.43 10.26 -37.09
C LEU A 54 49.61 8.98 -36.24
N HIS A 55 48.61 8.70 -35.39
CA HIS A 55 48.57 7.53 -34.55
C HIS A 55 48.04 6.41 -35.43
N ASN A 56 48.91 5.44 -35.66
CA ASN A 56 48.66 4.17 -36.31
C ASN A 56 47.20 3.70 -36.12
N ASN A 57 46.39 3.71 -37.19
CA ASN A 57 44.96 3.36 -37.21
C ASN A 57 44.65 1.96 -36.61
N LYS A 58 45.67 1.13 -36.37
CA LYS A 58 45.56 -0.17 -35.72
C LYS A 58 45.23 -0.09 -34.22
N ASN A 59 45.65 0.96 -33.51
CA ASN A 59 45.45 1.01 -32.04
C ASN A 59 44.03 1.42 -31.63
N ILE A 60 43.36 2.26 -32.43
CA ILE A 60 41.97 2.65 -32.17
C ILE A 60 41.01 1.49 -32.50
N SER A 61 41.30 0.71 -33.55
CA SER A 61 40.52 -0.52 -33.83
C SER A 61 40.66 -1.55 -32.71
N ILE A 62 41.87 -1.72 -32.16
CA ILE A 62 42.14 -2.65 -31.05
C ILE A 62 41.42 -2.20 -29.76
N ILE A 63 41.45 -0.91 -29.42
CA ILE A 63 40.73 -0.37 -28.26
C ILE A 63 39.22 -0.50 -28.45
N SER A 64 38.69 -0.19 -29.64
CA SER A 64 37.27 -0.37 -29.97
C SER A 64 36.85 -1.83 -29.89
N GLU A 65 37.71 -2.76 -30.32
CA GLU A 65 37.48 -4.20 -30.26
C GLU A 65 37.48 -4.69 -28.80
N GLN A 66 38.45 -4.28 -28.00
CA GLN A 66 38.49 -4.60 -26.56
C GLN A 66 37.30 -4.03 -25.79
N VAL A 67 36.88 -2.79 -26.07
CA VAL A 67 35.68 -2.20 -25.48
C VAL A 67 34.42 -2.97 -25.89
N SER A 68 34.33 -3.43 -27.14
CA SER A 68 33.20 -4.25 -27.61
C SER A 68 33.14 -5.62 -26.94
N ILE A 69 34.30 -6.23 -26.66
CA ILE A 69 34.41 -7.49 -25.91
C ILE A 69 33.97 -7.27 -24.46
N ILE A 70 34.44 -6.19 -23.81
CA ILE A 70 34.03 -5.84 -22.44
C ILE A 70 32.52 -5.61 -22.37
N LEU A 71 31.94 -4.84 -23.30
CA LEU A 71 30.49 -4.62 -23.38
C LEU A 71 29.71 -5.92 -23.59
N ARG A 72 30.24 -6.83 -24.42
CA ARG A 72 29.65 -8.14 -24.65
C ARG A 72 29.69 -9.01 -23.38
N GLU A 73 30.82 -9.01 -22.68
CA GLU A 73 30.99 -9.74 -21.42
C GLU A 73 30.06 -9.18 -20.34
N ILE A 74 29.95 -7.86 -20.21
CA ILE A 74 29.01 -7.18 -19.30
C ILE A 74 27.57 -7.60 -19.62
N ASN A 75 27.16 -7.56 -20.89
CA ASN A 75 25.83 -8.00 -21.30
C ASN A 75 25.58 -9.49 -21.00
N LEU A 76 26.60 -10.34 -21.17
CA LEU A 76 26.54 -11.76 -20.85
C LEU A 76 26.40 -12.00 -19.35
N SER A 77 27.19 -11.30 -18.53
CA SER A 77 27.12 -11.34 -17.08
C SER A 77 25.77 -10.83 -16.57
N GLN A 78 25.23 -9.74 -17.14
CA GLN A 78 23.90 -9.25 -16.79
C GLN A 78 22.80 -10.26 -17.15
N LYS A 79 22.87 -10.90 -18.32
CA LYS A 79 21.94 -11.98 -18.68
C LYS A 79 22.03 -13.17 -17.72
N LYS A 80 23.24 -13.56 -17.32
CA LYS A 80 23.45 -14.63 -16.32
C LYS A 80 22.89 -14.26 -14.95
N LEU A 81 23.08 -13.01 -14.51
CA LEU A 81 22.51 -12.48 -13.27
C LEU A 81 20.99 -12.53 -13.32
N ALA A 82 20.37 -12.04 -14.39
CA ALA A 82 18.92 -12.09 -14.58
C ALA A 82 18.38 -13.54 -14.61
N GLN A 83 19.13 -14.47 -15.21
CA GLN A 83 18.80 -15.90 -15.23
C GLN A 83 18.87 -16.50 -13.81
N MET A 84 19.95 -16.24 -13.07
CA MET A 84 20.09 -16.71 -11.68
C MET A 84 19.07 -16.08 -10.75
N GLU A 85 18.76 -14.80 -10.92
CA GLU A 85 17.72 -14.10 -10.14
C GLU A 85 16.34 -14.71 -10.40
N LYS A 86 16.03 -15.07 -11.65
CA LYS A 86 14.81 -15.80 -12.01
C LYS A 86 14.75 -17.19 -11.36
N GLU A 87 15.86 -17.93 -11.35
CA GLU A 87 15.95 -19.26 -10.75
C GLU A 87 15.89 -19.22 -9.21
N LEU A 88 16.46 -18.19 -8.59
CA LEU A 88 16.55 -18.05 -7.13
C LEU A 88 15.27 -17.46 -6.51
N LEU A 89 14.66 -16.45 -7.17
CA LEU A 89 13.47 -15.75 -6.67
C LEU A 89 12.15 -16.34 -7.22
N GLY A 90 12.21 -17.18 -8.26
CA GLY A 90 11.01 -17.79 -8.85
C GLY A 90 10.05 -16.79 -9.50
N TYR A 91 10.53 -15.60 -9.90
CA TYR A 91 9.69 -14.58 -10.51
C TYR A 91 9.32 -14.95 -11.95
N GLU A 92 8.10 -15.47 -12.13
CA GLU A 92 7.46 -15.56 -13.43
C GLU A 92 7.08 -14.14 -13.91
N SER A 93 7.68 -13.72 -15.02
CA SER A 93 7.33 -12.47 -15.71
C SER A 93 6.40 -12.78 -16.88
N ILE A 94 5.46 -11.87 -17.13
CA ILE A 94 4.56 -12.00 -18.27
C ILE A 94 5.36 -11.85 -19.56
N ASP A 95 5.39 -12.90 -20.36
CA ASP A 95 6.02 -12.88 -21.67
C ASP A 95 5.22 -12.01 -22.66
N LEU A 96 5.70 -10.78 -22.88
CA LEU A 96 5.09 -9.79 -23.76
C LEU A 96 5.11 -10.17 -25.25
N SER A 97 5.87 -11.21 -25.63
CA SER A 97 5.95 -11.71 -27.00
C SER A 97 4.79 -12.65 -27.37
N ARG A 98 4.02 -13.13 -26.39
CA ARG A 98 2.86 -14.00 -26.64
C ARG A 98 1.84 -13.31 -27.58
N PRO A 99 1.25 -14.05 -28.52
CA PRO A 99 0.12 -13.54 -29.32
C PRO A 99 -1.06 -13.22 -28.39
N ASN A 100 -1.92 -12.26 -28.78
CA ASN A 100 -3.12 -11.84 -28.03
C ASN A 100 -2.93 -11.03 -26.74
N ILE A 101 -1.74 -10.47 -26.48
CA ILE A 101 -1.56 -9.48 -25.41
C ILE A 101 -2.02 -8.10 -25.86
N ALA A 102 -2.92 -7.48 -25.10
CA ALA A 102 -3.44 -6.14 -25.33
C ALA A 102 -2.31 -5.08 -25.36
N ASN A 103 -2.42 -4.13 -26.30
CA ASN A 103 -1.41 -3.07 -26.47
C ASN A 103 -1.24 -2.22 -25.21
N GLU A 104 -2.33 -1.94 -24.48
CA GLU A 104 -2.26 -1.21 -23.21
C GLU A 104 -1.54 -2.00 -22.11
N LEU A 105 -1.64 -3.33 -22.09
CA LEU A 105 -0.89 -4.16 -21.14
C LEU A 105 0.60 -4.15 -21.48
N LYS A 106 0.96 -4.20 -22.76
CA LYS A 106 2.35 -4.07 -23.21
C LYS A 106 2.94 -2.72 -22.82
N MET A 107 2.22 -1.64 -23.10
CA MET A 107 2.64 -0.30 -22.70
C MET A 107 2.71 -0.16 -21.18
N PHE A 108 1.74 -0.71 -20.43
CA PHE A 108 1.79 -0.69 -18.98
C PHE A 108 3.06 -1.35 -18.48
N LEU A 109 3.38 -2.59 -18.89
CA LEU A 109 4.54 -3.35 -18.40
C LEU A 109 5.90 -2.90 -18.98
N GLN A 110 5.93 -1.91 -19.87
CA GLN A 110 7.19 -1.37 -20.39
C GLN A 110 7.95 -0.57 -19.31
N HIS A 111 9.26 -0.47 -19.48
CA HIS A 111 10.10 0.37 -18.63
C HIS A 111 9.84 1.82 -18.99
N HIS A 112 9.51 2.65 -17.99
CA HIS A 112 9.24 4.06 -18.19
C HIS A 112 10.36 4.89 -17.57
N GLN A 113 10.97 5.78 -18.35
CA GLN A 113 11.98 6.70 -17.83
C GLN A 113 11.39 7.58 -16.72
N LEU A 114 12.17 7.80 -15.66
CA LEU A 114 11.75 8.65 -14.55
C LEU A 114 11.56 10.08 -15.04
N PRO A 115 10.43 10.75 -14.71
CA PRO A 115 10.16 12.11 -15.20
C PRO A 115 11.24 13.14 -14.81
N LEU A 116 11.94 12.91 -13.70
CA LEU A 116 12.98 13.79 -13.17
C LEU A 116 14.40 13.27 -13.42
N GLY A 117 14.55 12.25 -14.27
CA GLY A 117 15.83 11.59 -14.52
C GLY A 117 16.26 10.68 -13.37
N LYS A 118 17.58 10.44 -13.26
CA LYS A 118 18.16 9.49 -12.32
C LYS A 118 17.92 9.88 -10.86
N ASP A 119 17.36 8.97 -10.07
CA ASP A 119 17.22 9.15 -8.62
C ASP A 119 18.60 9.20 -7.95
N SER A 120 18.86 10.25 -7.17
CA SER A 120 20.18 10.48 -6.57
C SER A 120 20.57 9.49 -5.49
N ARG A 121 19.59 8.78 -4.89
CA ARG A 121 19.81 7.85 -3.77
C ARG A 121 19.97 6.42 -4.25
N THR A 122 19.10 5.98 -5.14
CA THR A 122 19.01 4.61 -5.64
C THR A 122 19.71 4.43 -6.98
N GLY A 123 19.97 5.52 -7.71
CA GLY A 123 20.56 5.49 -9.04
C GLY A 123 19.64 4.93 -10.12
N ILE A 124 18.38 4.65 -9.80
CA ILE A 124 17.37 4.14 -10.73
C ILE A 124 17.04 5.25 -11.74
N THR A 125 16.97 4.88 -13.02
CA THR A 125 16.62 5.79 -14.13
C THR A 125 15.25 5.50 -14.73
N GLU A 126 14.73 4.29 -14.51
CA GLU A 126 13.47 3.82 -15.08
C GLU A 126 12.59 3.22 -13.98
N MET A 127 11.29 3.46 -14.09
CA MET A 127 10.27 2.84 -13.27
C MET A 127 9.74 1.60 -13.98
N VAL A 128 9.70 0.49 -13.24
CA VAL A 128 9.09 -0.77 -13.69
C VAL A 128 7.77 -0.94 -12.95
N PRO A 129 6.62 -0.80 -13.63
CA PRO A 129 5.34 -1.10 -13.02
C PRO A 129 5.20 -2.61 -12.83
N SER A 130 4.64 -3.00 -11.69
CA SER A 130 4.46 -4.40 -11.32
C SER A 130 3.00 -4.83 -11.45
N VAL A 131 2.85 -6.13 -11.70
CA VAL A 131 1.59 -6.86 -11.54
C VAL A 131 1.86 -8.00 -10.55
N GLY A 132 0.82 -8.43 -9.83
CA GLY A 132 0.96 -9.55 -8.90
C GLY A 132 1.47 -10.81 -9.62
N HIS A 133 2.34 -11.60 -8.99
CA HIS A 133 2.94 -12.78 -9.64
C HIS A 133 1.90 -13.78 -10.14
N LEU A 134 0.80 -13.95 -9.42
CA LEU A 134 -0.29 -14.84 -9.82
C LEU A 134 -1.06 -14.35 -11.06
N CYS A 135 -0.87 -13.08 -11.47
CA CYS A 135 -1.41 -12.56 -12.73
C CYS A 135 -0.86 -13.28 -13.95
N GLU A 136 0.38 -13.78 -13.91
CA GLU A 136 1.03 -14.41 -15.06
C GLU A 136 0.23 -15.64 -15.53
N LYS A 137 -0.27 -16.42 -14.56
CA LYS A 137 -1.17 -17.57 -14.76
C LYS A 137 -2.55 -17.20 -15.32
N ASN A 138 -2.88 -15.92 -15.35
CA ASN A 138 -4.16 -15.39 -15.83
C ASN A 138 -3.95 -14.28 -16.87
N SER A 139 -2.86 -14.36 -17.63
CA SER A 139 -2.46 -13.37 -18.64
C SER A 139 -3.56 -13.09 -19.69
N ASP A 140 -4.35 -14.09 -20.08
CA ASP A 140 -5.47 -13.89 -21.01
C ASP A 140 -6.59 -13.01 -20.42
N LEU A 141 -6.98 -13.28 -19.16
CA LEU A 141 -7.96 -12.45 -18.45
C LEU A 141 -7.42 -11.04 -18.21
N LEU A 142 -6.12 -10.92 -17.92
CA LEU A 142 -5.47 -9.62 -17.74
C LEU A 142 -5.42 -8.84 -19.06
N SER A 143 -5.15 -9.53 -20.17
CA SER A 143 -5.19 -8.95 -21.52
C SER A 143 -6.60 -8.48 -21.88
N GLN A 144 -7.63 -9.29 -21.56
CA GLN A 144 -9.02 -8.90 -21.71
C GLN A 144 -9.34 -7.65 -20.88
N TYR A 145 -8.93 -7.61 -19.61
CA TYR A 145 -9.07 -6.44 -18.75
C TYR A 145 -8.34 -5.22 -19.32
N MET A 146 -7.19 -5.38 -19.96
CA MET A 146 -6.44 -4.27 -20.56
C MET A 146 -6.88 -3.93 -21.98
N SER A 147 -7.92 -4.58 -22.50
CA SER A 147 -8.49 -4.28 -23.82
C SER A 147 -9.58 -3.21 -23.71
N TYR A 148 -9.15 -1.95 -23.64
CA TYR A 148 -10.04 -0.78 -23.57
C TYR A 148 -9.63 0.31 -24.56
N LYS A 149 -10.53 1.27 -24.80
CA LYS A 149 -10.25 2.46 -25.63
C LYS A 149 -9.69 3.58 -24.75
N ILE A 150 -8.54 4.12 -25.13
CA ILE A 150 -7.92 5.28 -24.46
C ILE A 150 -8.86 6.49 -24.57
N ASN A 151 -8.98 7.28 -23.51
CA ASN A 151 -9.81 8.49 -23.47
C ASN A 151 -11.29 8.26 -23.82
N ALA A 152 -11.78 7.03 -23.66
CA ALA A 152 -13.19 6.68 -23.78
C ALA A 152 -13.74 6.23 -22.42
N PRO A 153 -15.07 6.10 -22.26
CA PRO A 153 -15.63 5.42 -21.09
C PRO A 153 -15.04 4.01 -20.94
N CYS A 154 -14.67 3.63 -19.72
CA CYS A 154 -14.21 2.29 -19.43
C CYS A 154 -15.32 1.26 -19.73
N ASN A 155 -14.90 0.08 -20.19
CA ASN A 155 -15.80 -1.05 -20.36
C ASN A 155 -16.43 -1.43 -19.01
N ASP A 156 -17.65 -1.99 -19.06
CA ASP A 156 -18.34 -2.48 -17.87
C ASP A 156 -17.97 -3.95 -17.59
N ASP A 157 -16.72 -4.15 -17.17
CA ASP A 157 -16.09 -5.46 -17.00
C ASP A 157 -15.66 -5.72 -15.55
N TRP A 158 -16.48 -5.25 -14.59
CA TRP A 158 -16.30 -5.49 -13.16
C TRP A 158 -16.10 -6.97 -12.83
N SER A 159 -16.77 -7.88 -13.55
CA SER A 159 -16.66 -9.32 -13.34
C SER A 159 -15.29 -9.89 -13.75
N VAL A 160 -14.62 -9.29 -14.73
CA VAL A 160 -13.25 -9.63 -15.12
C VAL A 160 -12.27 -9.12 -14.07
N ALA A 161 -12.46 -7.87 -13.62
CA ALA A 161 -11.70 -7.28 -12.53
C ALA A 161 -11.78 -8.15 -11.26
N GLN A 162 -12.99 -8.60 -10.90
CA GLN A 162 -13.22 -9.50 -9.78
C GLN A 162 -12.45 -10.80 -9.89
N LYS A 163 -12.55 -11.46 -11.05
CA LYS A 163 -11.87 -12.74 -11.31
C LYS A 163 -10.36 -12.59 -11.19
N LEU A 164 -9.80 -11.47 -11.65
CA LEU A 164 -8.38 -11.20 -11.53
C LEU A 164 -7.99 -11.01 -10.06
N ILE A 165 -8.69 -10.16 -9.32
CA ILE A 165 -8.39 -9.90 -7.89
C ILE A 165 -8.51 -11.17 -7.05
N VAL A 166 -9.58 -11.94 -7.20
CA VAL A 166 -9.78 -13.22 -6.48
C VAL A 166 -8.68 -14.24 -6.82
N LYS A 167 -8.08 -14.14 -8.00
CA LYS A 167 -6.96 -15.00 -8.42
C LYS A 167 -5.58 -14.46 -8.04
N GLY A 168 -5.51 -13.42 -7.21
CA GLY A 168 -4.26 -12.90 -6.68
C GLY A 168 -3.58 -11.85 -7.57
N CYS A 169 -4.36 -11.21 -8.44
CA CYS A 169 -3.86 -10.32 -9.47
C CYS A 169 -4.00 -8.82 -9.10
N GLU A 170 -3.87 -8.51 -7.80
CA GLU A 170 -4.01 -7.17 -7.23
C GLU A 170 -2.62 -6.58 -6.90
N PRO A 171 -2.38 -5.26 -7.09
CA PRO A 171 -3.28 -4.27 -7.68
C PRO A 171 -3.45 -4.46 -9.19
N LEU A 172 -4.67 -4.21 -9.68
CA LEU A 172 -4.94 -4.22 -11.12
C LEU A 172 -4.22 -3.05 -11.82
N PRO A 173 -3.70 -3.25 -13.04
CA PRO A 173 -3.11 -2.16 -13.81
C PRO A 173 -4.08 -1.00 -14.00
N ARG A 174 -3.59 0.23 -13.82
CA ARG A 174 -4.40 1.43 -14.07
C ARG A 174 -4.73 1.55 -15.55
N ARG A 175 -6.00 1.84 -15.83
CA ARG A 175 -6.47 2.13 -17.18
C ARG A 175 -6.49 3.63 -17.47
N ARG A 176 -6.28 3.99 -18.74
CA ARG A 176 -6.37 5.35 -19.28
C ARG A 176 -7.73 5.63 -19.94
N CYS A 177 -8.78 5.03 -19.37
CA CYS A 177 -10.18 5.29 -19.73
C CYS A 177 -10.87 6.08 -18.61
N PHE A 178 -11.99 6.72 -18.94
CA PHE A 178 -12.77 7.49 -17.97
C PHE A 178 -13.75 6.59 -17.24
N SER A 179 -13.78 6.68 -15.91
CA SER A 179 -14.83 6.04 -15.12
C SER A 179 -16.20 6.55 -15.55
N LYS A 180 -17.22 5.69 -15.50
CA LYS A 180 -18.58 6.11 -15.81
C LYS A 180 -19.00 7.21 -14.84
N THR A 181 -19.35 8.38 -15.37
CA THR A 181 -19.99 9.44 -14.60
C THR A 181 -21.46 9.10 -14.44
N VAL A 182 -21.90 8.87 -13.20
CA VAL A 182 -23.33 8.76 -12.90
C VAL A 182 -23.94 10.16 -13.00
N SER A 183 -25.01 10.30 -13.79
CA SER A 183 -25.74 11.57 -13.90
C SER A 183 -26.23 12.00 -12.51
N LYS A 184 -25.92 13.23 -12.09
CA LYS A 184 -26.32 13.79 -10.78
C LYS A 184 -27.82 14.09 -10.67
N VAL A 185 -28.59 13.86 -11.73
CA VAL A 185 -30.02 14.18 -11.78
C VAL A 185 -30.79 13.23 -10.87
N GLY A 186 -31.45 13.76 -9.84
CA GLY A 186 -32.24 12.97 -8.91
C GLY A 186 -31.46 12.34 -7.75
N LEU A 187 -30.25 12.83 -7.44
CA LEU A 187 -29.57 12.47 -6.19
C LEU A 187 -30.40 13.01 -5.01
N ASN A 188 -31.20 12.14 -4.40
CA ASN A 188 -31.85 12.44 -3.14
C ASN A 188 -30.80 12.70 -2.07
N PRO A 189 -31.03 13.65 -1.13
CA PRO A 189 -30.14 13.82 0.02
C PRO A 189 -29.97 12.48 0.74
N PHE A 190 -28.80 12.27 1.35
CA PHE A 190 -28.53 11.04 2.07
C PHE A 190 -29.70 10.70 2.96
N PRO A 191 -30.37 9.56 2.73
CA PRO A 191 -31.35 9.13 3.70
C PRO A 191 -30.60 8.87 5.00
N ASN A 192 -31.10 9.43 6.11
CA ASN A 192 -30.69 9.05 7.46
C ASN A 192 -31.00 7.57 7.64
N SER A 193 -30.08 6.69 7.25
CA SER A 193 -30.22 5.24 7.29
C SER A 193 -31.56 4.71 6.74
N LEU A 194 -31.76 4.68 5.42
CA LEU A 194 -33.04 4.24 4.80
C LEU A 194 -33.40 2.74 4.99
N TRP A 195 -32.89 2.08 6.04
CA TRP A 195 -33.22 0.70 6.37
C TRP A 195 -33.36 0.55 7.89
N ASN A 196 -34.51 0.98 8.39
CA ASN A 196 -34.96 0.78 9.77
C ASN A 196 -35.16 -0.71 10.21
N PRO A 197 -35.22 -1.77 9.35
CA PRO A 197 -35.43 -3.12 9.88
C PRO A 197 -34.15 -3.80 10.40
N PHE A 198 -32.95 -3.35 10.04
CA PHE A 198 -31.69 -3.93 10.54
C PHE A 198 -31.10 -3.07 11.65
N VAL A 199 -31.66 -3.21 12.85
CA VAL A 199 -31.20 -2.52 14.07
C VAL A 199 -29.89 -3.08 14.63
N ARG A 200 -28.99 -3.59 13.78
CA ARG A 200 -27.66 -4.08 14.18
C ARG A 200 -26.77 -2.87 14.51
N PHE A 201 -25.96 -2.99 15.56
CA PHE A 201 -25.11 -1.93 16.16
C PHE A 201 -25.84 -0.80 16.92
N VAL A 202 -27.17 -0.74 16.88
CA VAL A 202 -27.98 0.28 17.57
C VAL A 202 -28.91 -0.34 18.62
N LYS A 203 -29.36 -1.57 18.43
CA LYS A 203 -30.08 -2.33 19.47
C LYS A 203 -29.42 -3.69 19.66
N VAL A 204 -29.24 -4.05 20.91
CA VAL A 204 -28.73 -5.36 21.31
C VAL A 204 -29.80 -6.42 21.04
N LYS A 205 -29.48 -7.43 20.23
CA LYS A 205 -30.35 -8.62 20.04
C LYS A 205 -29.81 -9.83 20.79
N SER A 206 -28.50 -9.92 20.95
CA SER A 206 -27.78 -10.97 21.64
C SER A 206 -26.64 -10.38 22.47
N LYS A 207 -26.11 -11.15 23.44
CA LYS A 207 -24.97 -10.72 24.28
C LYS A 207 -23.70 -10.41 23.46
N ASN A 208 -23.62 -10.94 22.25
CA ASN A 208 -22.51 -10.76 21.32
C ASN A 208 -22.63 -9.47 20.49
N ASP A 209 -23.79 -8.81 20.46
CA ASP A 209 -23.97 -7.58 19.69
C ASP A 209 -23.49 -6.38 20.51
N PHE A 210 -22.39 -5.76 20.09
CA PHE A 210 -21.89 -4.53 20.69
C PHE A 210 -22.46 -3.30 19.98
N LEU A 211 -22.85 -2.30 20.75
CA LEU A 211 -23.37 -1.04 20.22
C LEU A 211 -22.22 -0.15 19.77
N VAL A 212 -22.45 0.63 18.71
CA VAL A 212 -21.43 1.58 18.22
C VAL A 212 -21.00 2.53 19.33
N ASP A 213 -21.96 3.09 20.06
CA ASP A 213 -21.69 4.09 21.10
C ASP A 213 -20.81 3.50 22.22
N ASP A 214 -21.13 2.29 22.70
CA ASP A 214 -20.29 1.58 23.69
C ASP A 214 -18.84 1.41 23.21
N VAL A 215 -18.63 1.08 21.92
CA VAL A 215 -17.29 0.85 21.38
C VAL A 215 -16.53 2.17 21.19
N LEU A 216 -17.22 3.23 20.77
CA LEU A 216 -16.63 4.56 20.66
C LEU A 216 -16.22 5.13 22.02
N ASP A 217 -17.02 4.87 23.06
CA ASP A 217 -16.70 5.27 24.44
C ASP A 217 -15.41 4.61 24.94
N LEU A 218 -15.20 3.32 24.62
CA LEU A 218 -13.95 2.61 24.93
C LEU A 218 -12.72 3.27 24.26
N GLY A 219 -12.90 3.83 23.06
CA GLY A 219 -11.84 4.51 22.30
C GLY A 219 -11.59 5.96 22.70
N SER A 220 -12.51 6.58 23.45
CA SER A 220 -12.46 8.01 23.80
C SER A 220 -11.23 8.36 24.63
N SER A 221 -10.77 7.44 25.49
CA SER A 221 -9.55 7.62 26.30
C SER A 221 -8.26 7.78 25.47
N ASN A 222 -8.25 7.37 24.20
CA ASN A 222 -7.08 7.37 23.32
C ASN A 222 -7.20 8.35 22.14
N GLY A 223 -7.90 9.48 22.35
CA GLY A 223 -8.08 10.51 21.33
C GLY A 223 -9.27 10.28 20.40
N GLY A 224 -10.14 9.34 20.73
CA GLY A 224 -11.35 9.03 19.98
C GLY A 224 -11.11 8.28 18.66
N VAL A 225 -12.20 7.93 18.00
CA VAL A 225 -12.22 7.27 16.68
C VAL A 225 -12.76 8.25 15.66
N ARG A 226 -12.01 8.50 14.59
CA ARG A 226 -12.37 9.41 13.49
C ARG A 226 -12.30 8.72 12.13
N ILE A 227 -11.36 7.79 11.98
CA ILE A 227 -11.20 6.99 10.77
C ILE A 227 -11.19 5.49 11.10
N GLY A 228 -12.01 4.72 10.39
CA GLY A 228 -12.12 3.28 10.54
C GLY A 228 -11.93 2.51 9.25
N PHE A 229 -11.58 1.24 9.39
CA PHE A 229 -11.54 0.27 8.28
C PHE A 229 -12.47 -0.89 8.59
N ASP A 230 -13.36 -1.23 7.66
CA ASP A 230 -14.39 -2.24 7.83
C ASP A 230 -14.13 -3.42 6.89
N ILE A 231 -13.72 -4.53 7.49
CA ILE A 231 -13.41 -5.79 6.81
C ILE A 231 -14.67 -6.65 6.81
N GLY A 232 -15.20 -6.92 5.62
CA GLY A 232 -16.42 -7.70 5.46
C GLY A 232 -17.70 -6.91 5.75
N GLY A 233 -17.73 -5.63 5.37
CA GLY A 233 -18.85 -4.72 5.65
C GLY A 233 -20.14 -4.97 4.84
N GLY A 234 -20.09 -5.86 3.85
CA GLY A 234 -21.23 -6.20 2.98
C GLY A 234 -21.81 -4.97 2.29
N SER A 235 -23.02 -4.58 2.66
CA SER A 235 -23.71 -3.40 2.12
C SER A 235 -23.29 -2.05 2.73
N GLY A 236 -22.25 -2.02 3.57
CA GLY A 236 -21.76 -0.82 4.25
C GLY A 236 -22.66 -0.34 5.39
N THR A 237 -23.39 -1.27 6.03
CA THR A 237 -24.28 -0.92 7.15
C THR A 237 -23.51 -0.39 8.35
N PHE A 238 -22.38 -1.00 8.68
CA PHE A 238 -21.49 -0.54 9.75
C PHE A 238 -20.96 0.87 9.45
N ALA A 239 -20.37 1.07 8.27
CA ALA A 239 -19.88 2.37 7.82
C ALA A 239 -20.96 3.47 7.88
N ALA A 240 -22.20 3.16 7.52
CA ALA A 240 -23.31 4.12 7.62
C ALA A 240 -23.60 4.55 9.07
N ARG A 241 -23.60 3.59 10.01
CA ARG A 241 -23.83 3.87 11.44
C ARG A 241 -22.70 4.67 12.08
N MET A 242 -21.47 4.44 11.62
CA MET A 242 -20.30 5.20 12.03
C MET A 242 -20.33 6.63 11.47
N ALA A 243 -20.80 6.81 10.23
CA ALA A 243 -20.95 8.14 9.62
C ALA A 243 -21.94 9.04 10.36
N GLU A 244 -23.04 8.49 10.93
CA GLU A 244 -23.98 9.21 11.81
C GLU A 244 -23.30 9.82 13.05
N ARG A 245 -22.14 9.29 13.44
CA ARG A 245 -21.32 9.74 14.58
C ARG A 245 -20.04 10.45 14.15
N ASN A 246 -20.02 10.96 12.91
CA ASN A 246 -18.88 11.65 12.31
C ASN A 246 -17.60 10.80 12.22
N VAL A 247 -17.74 9.48 12.07
CA VAL A 247 -16.61 8.58 11.84
C VAL A 247 -16.60 8.16 10.37
N THR A 248 -15.52 8.45 9.68
CA THR A 248 -15.30 8.02 8.28
C THR A 248 -14.81 6.59 8.25
N VAL A 249 -15.51 5.71 7.56
CA VAL A 249 -15.12 4.30 7.43
C VAL A 249 -14.87 3.94 5.98
N ILE A 250 -13.72 3.33 5.71
CA ILE A 250 -13.41 2.68 4.44
C ILE A 250 -13.83 1.22 4.55
N THR A 251 -14.72 0.74 3.67
CA THR A 251 -15.26 -0.62 3.70
C THR A 251 -14.63 -1.46 2.61
N SER A 252 -13.90 -2.51 3.00
CA SER A 252 -13.41 -3.54 2.08
C SER A 252 -14.58 -4.36 1.56
N THR A 253 -14.68 -4.49 0.23
CA THR A 253 -15.75 -5.25 -0.41
C THR A 253 -15.30 -5.88 -1.72
N LEU A 254 -15.99 -6.96 -2.11
CA LEU A 254 -15.98 -7.52 -3.45
C LEU A 254 -17.42 -7.56 -3.95
N ASN A 255 -17.63 -7.58 -5.26
CA ASN A 255 -18.97 -7.63 -5.87
C ASN A 255 -19.38 -9.10 -6.12
N VAL A 256 -19.22 -9.96 -5.12
CA VAL A 256 -19.63 -11.37 -5.20
C VAL A 256 -21.13 -11.44 -4.98
N ASP A 257 -21.86 -11.92 -5.98
CA ASP A 257 -23.32 -12.08 -6.02
C ASP A 257 -24.17 -10.80 -5.84
N ALA A 258 -23.56 -9.65 -5.52
CA ALA A 258 -24.21 -8.35 -5.44
C ALA A 258 -23.24 -7.19 -5.74
N PRO A 259 -23.73 -6.04 -6.26
CA PRO A 259 -22.93 -4.86 -6.53
C PRO A 259 -22.68 -4.04 -5.25
N PHE A 260 -21.96 -4.63 -4.29
CA PHE A 260 -21.73 -4.03 -2.98
C PHE A 260 -20.96 -2.71 -3.07
N SER A 261 -19.98 -2.60 -3.95
CA SER A 261 -19.18 -1.37 -4.12
C SER A 261 -20.04 -0.18 -4.54
N GLU A 262 -20.86 -0.37 -5.56
CA GLU A 262 -21.79 0.62 -6.08
C GLU A 262 -22.85 0.98 -5.04
N PHE A 263 -23.34 -0.03 -4.30
CA PHE A 263 -24.31 0.18 -3.24
C PHE A 263 -23.74 1.02 -2.09
N ILE A 264 -22.51 0.73 -1.64
CA ILE A 264 -21.82 1.51 -0.61
C ILE A 264 -21.56 2.95 -1.11
N ALA A 265 -21.06 3.11 -2.34
CA ALA A 265 -20.82 4.42 -2.93
C ALA A 265 -22.10 5.24 -3.08
N ALA A 266 -23.21 4.63 -3.49
CA ALA A 266 -24.52 5.28 -3.58
C ALA A 266 -25.06 5.76 -2.21
N ARG A 267 -24.55 5.19 -1.10
CA ARG A 267 -24.80 5.65 0.27
C ARG A 267 -23.83 6.71 0.77
N GLY A 268 -22.94 7.22 -0.10
CA GLY A 268 -21.97 8.27 0.26
C GLY A 268 -20.81 7.77 1.10
N LEU A 269 -20.64 6.46 1.15
CA LEU A 269 -19.62 5.80 1.93
C LEU A 269 -18.47 5.39 1.01
N PHE A 270 -17.35 4.97 1.61
CA PHE A 270 -16.12 4.70 0.88
C PHE A 270 -15.91 3.19 0.67
N PRO A 271 -16.32 2.60 -0.46
CA PRO A 271 -15.95 1.23 -0.78
C PRO A 271 -14.49 1.15 -1.20
N LEU A 272 -13.80 0.11 -0.77
CA LEU A 272 -12.51 -0.32 -1.29
C LEU A 272 -12.65 -1.71 -1.89
N TYR A 273 -12.42 -1.81 -3.19
CA TYR A 273 -12.47 -3.06 -3.92
C TYR A 273 -11.16 -3.84 -3.71
N LEU A 274 -11.17 -4.79 -2.77
CA LEU A 274 -9.96 -5.41 -2.22
C LEU A 274 -10.23 -6.85 -1.78
N SER A 275 -9.29 -7.76 -2.09
CA SER A 275 -9.24 -9.10 -1.52
C SER A 275 -8.48 -9.12 -0.18
N LEU A 276 -8.89 -9.99 0.75
CA LEU A 276 -8.20 -10.17 2.03
C LEU A 276 -6.97 -11.08 1.94
N ASP A 277 -6.68 -11.62 0.75
CA ASP A 277 -5.50 -12.44 0.48
C ASP A 277 -4.23 -11.61 0.24
N HIS A 278 -4.34 -10.28 0.25
CA HIS A 278 -3.24 -9.36 0.00
C HIS A 278 -3.07 -8.34 1.12
N ARG A 279 -1.87 -7.76 1.14
CA ARG A 279 -1.55 -6.63 2.01
C ARG A 279 -2.42 -5.42 1.64
N PHE A 280 -3.07 -4.84 2.63
CA PHE A 280 -3.87 -3.65 2.56
C PHE A 280 -3.06 -2.47 2.00
N PRO A 281 -3.65 -1.69 1.07
CA PRO A 281 -2.99 -0.59 0.38
C PRO A 281 -2.90 0.68 1.24
N PHE A 282 -2.65 0.53 2.53
CA PHE A 282 -2.52 1.61 3.50
C PHE A 282 -1.13 1.62 4.13
N TYR A 283 -0.68 2.81 4.53
CA TYR A 283 0.51 2.95 5.37
C TYR A 283 0.25 2.42 6.78
N ASP A 284 1.32 2.37 7.57
CA ASP A 284 1.27 1.89 8.93
C ASP A 284 0.56 2.92 9.83
N ASN A 285 -0.18 2.45 10.85
CA ASN A 285 -0.88 3.28 11.84
C ASN A 285 -1.88 4.30 11.29
N VAL A 286 -2.60 3.97 10.21
CA VAL A 286 -3.59 4.85 9.57
C VAL A 286 -4.93 4.88 10.31
N PHE A 287 -5.39 3.75 10.83
CA PHE A 287 -6.76 3.62 11.34
C PHE A 287 -6.85 3.72 12.86
N ASP A 288 -7.92 4.35 13.35
CA ASP A 288 -8.27 4.41 14.78
C ASP A 288 -9.04 3.16 15.22
N LEU A 289 -9.85 2.61 14.31
CA LEU A 289 -10.70 1.43 14.54
C LEU A 289 -10.64 0.51 13.30
N ILE A 290 -10.44 -0.77 13.52
CA ILE A 290 -10.66 -1.80 12.49
C ILE A 290 -11.82 -2.68 12.95
N HIS A 291 -12.88 -2.71 12.15
CA HIS A 291 -14.02 -3.60 12.34
C HIS A 291 -13.84 -4.83 11.46
N ALA A 292 -14.07 -5.99 12.04
CA ALA A 292 -13.80 -7.30 11.48
C ALA A 292 -15.06 -8.15 11.65
N SER A 293 -15.89 -8.21 10.60
CA SER A 293 -17.17 -8.92 10.67
C SER A 293 -17.01 -10.44 10.55
N SER A 294 -18.08 -11.18 10.84
CA SER A 294 -18.16 -12.62 10.67
C SER A 294 -17.77 -13.12 9.27
N ALA A 295 -17.79 -12.24 8.26
CA ALA A 295 -17.38 -12.56 6.90
C ALA A 295 -15.86 -12.87 6.77
N ILE A 296 -15.03 -12.57 7.78
CA ILE A 296 -13.61 -12.94 7.77
C ILE A 296 -13.42 -14.47 7.76
N ASP A 297 -14.21 -15.22 8.52
CA ASP A 297 -14.06 -16.69 8.59
C ASP A 297 -14.49 -17.37 7.27
N VAL A 298 -15.53 -16.84 6.62
CA VAL A 298 -16.12 -17.41 5.40
C VAL A 298 -15.42 -16.94 4.12
N VAL A 299 -15.14 -15.63 4.00
CA VAL A 299 -14.70 -15.00 2.75
C VAL A 299 -13.19 -14.72 2.74
N GLY A 300 -12.58 -14.43 3.88
CA GLY A 300 -11.17 -14.03 3.96
C GLY A 300 -10.19 -15.15 4.26
N VAL A 301 -10.52 -16.03 5.20
CA VAL A 301 -9.55 -16.98 5.77
C VAL A 301 -9.69 -18.38 5.18
N GLY A 302 -10.85 -18.73 4.59
CA GLY A 302 -11.09 -20.05 4.00
C GLY A 302 -10.80 -21.21 4.97
N GLY A 303 -10.95 -20.96 6.28
CA GLY A 303 -10.65 -21.88 7.37
C GLY A 303 -9.16 -22.16 7.64
N LYS A 304 -8.21 -21.53 6.93
CA LYS A 304 -6.77 -21.73 7.11
C LYS A 304 -6.18 -20.74 8.12
N ILE A 305 -5.63 -21.24 9.22
CA ILE A 305 -5.12 -20.40 10.31
C ILE A 305 -3.97 -19.48 9.85
N GLU A 306 -3.18 -19.91 8.86
CA GLU A 306 -2.06 -19.16 8.31
C GLU A 306 -2.54 -17.87 7.64
N LYS A 307 -3.67 -17.92 6.92
CA LYS A 307 -4.27 -16.72 6.30
C LYS A 307 -4.74 -15.72 7.35
N LEU A 308 -5.29 -16.22 8.46
CA LEU A 308 -5.71 -15.37 9.58
C LEU A 308 -4.50 -14.72 10.26
N GLU A 309 -3.38 -15.42 10.38
CA GLU A 309 -2.14 -14.84 10.90
C GLU A 309 -1.62 -13.71 10.01
N PHE A 310 -1.56 -13.90 8.68
CA PHE A 310 -1.18 -12.83 7.74
C PHE A 310 -2.14 -11.63 7.82
N LEU A 311 -3.45 -11.89 7.86
CA LEU A 311 -4.46 -10.85 8.03
C LEU A 311 -4.25 -10.08 9.35
N MET A 312 -3.98 -10.78 10.45
CA MET A 312 -3.70 -10.15 11.75
C MET A 312 -2.43 -9.31 11.74
N PHE A 313 -1.36 -9.75 11.06
CA PHE A 313 -0.17 -8.93 10.89
C PHE A 313 -0.48 -7.60 10.19
N ASP A 314 -1.33 -7.65 9.17
CA ASP A 314 -1.62 -6.47 8.38
C ASP A 314 -2.64 -5.54 9.04
N ILE A 315 -3.64 -6.11 9.73
CA ILE A 315 -4.53 -5.38 10.65
C ILE A 315 -3.69 -4.66 11.71
N ASP A 316 -2.78 -5.38 12.37
CA ASP A 316 -1.91 -4.79 13.38
C ASP A 316 -1.04 -3.68 12.81
N ARG A 317 -0.53 -3.84 11.59
CA ARG A 317 0.28 -2.83 10.92
C ARG A 317 -0.50 -1.53 10.64
N VAL A 318 -1.70 -1.63 10.09
CA VAL A 318 -2.48 -0.43 9.69
C VAL A 318 -3.26 0.19 10.84
N LEU A 319 -3.50 -0.53 11.94
CA LEU A 319 -4.11 0.01 13.16
C LEU A 319 -3.09 0.84 13.94
N ARG A 320 -3.44 2.05 14.36
CA ARG A 320 -2.53 2.87 15.19
C ARG A 320 -2.39 2.30 16.60
N ALA A 321 -1.27 2.62 17.26
CA ALA A 321 -1.12 2.32 18.69
C ALA A 321 -2.26 2.95 19.53
N GLY A 322 -2.83 2.17 20.45
CA GLY A 322 -4.02 2.55 21.21
C GLY A 322 -5.33 2.50 20.43
N GLY A 323 -5.30 2.20 19.13
CA GLY A 323 -6.48 1.97 18.30
C GLY A 323 -7.22 0.69 18.69
N LEU A 324 -8.46 0.57 18.22
CA LEU A 324 -9.36 -0.53 18.54
C LEU A 324 -9.46 -1.53 17.39
N LEU A 325 -9.38 -2.82 17.70
CA LEU A 325 -9.78 -3.91 16.84
C LEU A 325 -11.10 -4.48 17.36
N TRP A 326 -12.16 -4.33 16.58
CA TRP A 326 -13.49 -4.84 16.89
C TRP A 326 -13.78 -6.07 16.03
N ILE A 327 -13.73 -7.24 16.66
CA ILE A 327 -14.13 -8.52 16.08
C ILE A 327 -15.61 -8.74 16.37
N ASP A 328 -16.44 -8.77 15.33
CA ASP A 328 -17.90 -8.90 15.44
C ASP A 328 -18.38 -10.29 15.00
N ASN A 329 -18.99 -11.03 15.94
CA ASN A 329 -19.60 -12.35 15.71
C ASN A 329 -18.72 -13.34 14.90
N PHE A 330 -17.43 -13.44 15.22
CA PHE A 330 -16.51 -14.38 14.56
C PHE A 330 -16.92 -15.83 14.84
N TYR A 331 -17.13 -16.61 13.79
CA TYR A 331 -17.58 -17.99 13.91
C TYR A 331 -16.46 -18.91 14.43
N CYS A 332 -16.75 -19.65 15.49
CA CYS A 332 -15.84 -20.59 16.11
C CYS A 332 -16.41 -22.00 15.94
N ALA A 333 -16.20 -22.61 14.77
CA ALA A 333 -16.72 -23.94 14.46
C ALA A 333 -16.38 -24.99 15.53
N ASN A 334 -15.15 -24.95 16.06
CA ASN A 334 -14.64 -25.88 17.06
C ASN A 334 -13.86 -25.11 18.15
N GLU A 335 -13.73 -25.71 19.35
CA GLU A 335 -12.90 -25.16 20.43
C GLU A 335 -11.44 -24.98 20.02
N GLU A 336 -10.91 -25.81 19.12
CA GLU A 336 -9.55 -25.65 18.59
C GLU A 336 -9.36 -24.33 17.83
N LYS A 337 -10.31 -23.97 16.94
CA LYS A 337 -10.27 -22.69 16.21
C LYS A 337 -10.33 -21.50 17.17
N LYS A 338 -11.19 -21.59 18.18
CA LYS A 338 -11.31 -20.56 19.23
C LYS A 338 -10.01 -20.42 20.02
N GLN A 339 -9.38 -21.51 20.42
CA GLN A 339 -8.08 -21.48 21.10
C GLN A 339 -6.98 -20.91 20.20
N ALA A 340 -6.95 -21.30 18.93
CA ALA A 340 -5.98 -20.78 17.97
C ALA A 340 -6.11 -19.26 17.77
N LEU A 341 -7.33 -18.76 17.58
CA LEU A 341 -7.60 -17.32 17.50
C LEU A 341 -7.22 -16.59 18.80
N THR A 342 -7.54 -17.17 19.95
CA THR A 342 -7.19 -16.59 21.25
C THR A 342 -5.68 -16.48 21.43
N ARG A 343 -4.93 -17.54 21.13
CA ARG A 343 -3.46 -17.55 21.17
C ARG A 343 -2.87 -16.55 20.19
N LEU A 344 -3.45 -16.43 19.00
CA LEU A 344 -3.02 -15.46 17.99
C LEU A 344 -3.19 -14.03 18.51
N ILE A 345 -4.37 -13.68 19.06
CA ILE A 345 -4.62 -12.35 19.64
C ILE A 345 -3.65 -12.04 20.78
N GLU A 346 -3.38 -13.02 21.64
CA GLU A 346 -2.46 -12.89 22.78
C GLU A 346 -1.00 -12.69 22.32
N LYS A 347 -0.58 -13.36 21.23
CA LYS A 347 0.76 -13.20 20.63
C LYS A 347 1.05 -11.75 20.23
N PHE A 348 0.03 -11.00 19.78
CA PHE A 348 0.19 -9.59 19.42
C PHE A 348 0.11 -8.62 20.63
N GLY A 349 -0.21 -9.12 21.83
CA GLY A 349 -0.27 -8.33 23.06
C GLY A 349 -1.48 -7.39 23.16
N TYR A 350 -2.58 -7.68 22.45
CA TYR A 350 -3.79 -6.85 22.52
C TYR A 350 -4.42 -6.89 23.91
N LYS A 351 -4.79 -5.72 24.42
CA LYS A 351 -5.55 -5.61 25.68
C LYS A 351 -7.03 -5.90 25.39
N LYS A 352 -7.60 -6.86 26.10
CA LYS A 352 -9.02 -7.23 25.99
C LYS A 352 -9.86 -6.19 26.75
N LEU A 353 -10.62 -5.35 26.03
CA LEU A 353 -11.54 -4.38 26.64
C LEU A 353 -12.94 -4.98 26.83
N LYS A 354 -13.41 -5.73 25.82
CA LYS A 354 -14.67 -6.48 25.87
C LYS A 354 -14.46 -7.82 25.20
N TRP A 355 -14.96 -8.90 25.78
CA TRP A 355 -14.80 -10.26 25.25
C TRP A 355 -16.02 -11.10 25.63
N VAL A 356 -16.77 -11.55 24.63
CA VAL A 356 -17.97 -12.35 24.82
C VAL A 356 -17.93 -13.55 23.87
N VAL A 357 -18.05 -14.74 24.44
CA VAL A 357 -18.30 -15.97 23.69
C VAL A 357 -19.74 -16.36 23.97
N GLY A 358 -20.51 -16.63 22.93
CA GLY A 358 -21.91 -16.98 23.06
C GLY A 358 -22.39 -17.82 21.89
N GLU A 359 -23.55 -18.43 22.08
CA GLU A 359 -24.22 -19.18 21.02
C GLU A 359 -25.17 -18.26 20.25
N LYS A 360 -25.10 -18.34 18.93
CA LYS A 360 -26.00 -17.64 18.01
C LYS A 360 -26.81 -18.67 17.25
N VAL A 361 -28.13 -18.54 17.28
CA VAL A 361 -29.02 -19.39 16.48
C VAL A 361 -28.88 -18.97 15.02
N ASP A 362 -28.58 -19.95 14.17
CA ASP A 362 -28.40 -19.76 12.74
C ASP A 362 -29.64 -19.07 12.12
N SER A 363 -29.42 -17.98 11.39
CA SER A 363 -30.48 -17.20 10.74
C SER A 363 -31.11 -17.94 9.56
N SER A 364 -30.49 -19.06 9.15
CA SER A 364 -30.89 -19.93 8.04
C SER A 364 -32.05 -20.89 8.38
N GLY A 365 -32.59 -20.85 9.61
CA GLY A 365 -33.70 -21.71 10.03
C GLY A 365 -33.33 -23.17 10.29
N SER A 366 -32.03 -23.50 10.29
CA SER A 366 -31.53 -24.88 10.51
C SER A 366 -31.61 -25.35 11.97
N GLY A 367 -31.87 -24.42 12.92
CA GLY A 367 -31.98 -24.70 14.35
C GLY A 367 -30.66 -25.04 15.05
N LYS A 368 -29.53 -25.05 14.35
CA LYS A 368 -28.21 -25.30 14.93
C LYS A 368 -27.69 -24.02 15.60
N SER A 369 -27.21 -24.15 16.85
CA SER A 369 -26.51 -23.06 17.52
C SER A 369 -25.05 -23.05 17.12
N GLU A 370 -24.57 -21.87 16.73
CA GLU A 370 -23.20 -21.61 16.32
C GLU A 370 -22.48 -20.85 17.42
N VAL A 371 -21.32 -21.33 17.87
CA VAL A 371 -20.51 -20.59 18.86
C VAL A 371 -19.80 -19.46 18.15
N VAL A 372 -20.02 -18.23 18.65
CA VAL A 372 -19.43 -17.00 18.10
C VAL A 372 -18.65 -16.24 19.17
N LEU A 373 -17.53 -15.64 18.75
CA LEU A 373 -16.72 -14.73 19.55
C LEU A 373 -16.96 -13.29 19.12
N SER A 374 -17.15 -12.40 20.07
CA SER A 374 -17.19 -10.96 19.83
C SER A 374 -16.27 -10.25 20.82
N ALA A 375 -15.38 -9.41 20.31
CA ALA A 375 -14.34 -8.80 21.12
C ALA A 375 -14.04 -7.37 20.67
N VAL A 376 -13.75 -6.49 21.64
CA VAL A 376 -13.12 -5.20 21.42
C VAL A 376 -11.76 -5.25 22.09
N LEU A 377 -10.74 -5.09 21.27
CA LEU A 377 -9.35 -5.23 21.62
C LEU A 377 -8.63 -3.90 21.39
N GLN A 378 -7.68 -3.56 22.26
CA GLN A 378 -6.89 -2.35 22.13
C GLN A 378 -5.45 -2.71 21.79
N LYS A 379 -4.92 -2.12 20.71
CA LYS A 379 -3.53 -2.33 20.29
C LYS A 379 -2.57 -1.73 21.34
N PRO A 380 -1.59 -2.50 21.83
CA PRO A 380 -0.63 -1.98 22.80
C PRO A 380 0.27 -0.92 22.17
N VAL A 381 0.79 -0.02 23.01
CA VAL A 381 1.91 0.84 22.62
C VAL A 381 3.18 0.00 22.75
N ARG A 382 3.81 -0.33 21.62
CA ARG A 382 5.10 -1.04 21.61
C ARG A 382 6.23 -0.01 21.61
N ALA A 383 7.24 -0.23 22.46
CA ALA A 383 8.38 0.65 22.66
C ALA A 383 9.37 0.60 21.48
#